data_AF-A0A1D9GV99-F1
#
_entry.id   AF-A0A1D9GV99-F1
#
_cell.length_a   1.000
_cell.length_b   1.000
_cell.length_c   1.000
_cell.angle_alpha   90.00
_cell.angle_beta   90.00
_cell.angle_gamma   90.00
#
_symmetry.space_group_name_H-M   'P 1'
#
loop_
_entity.id
_entity.type
_entity.pdbx_description
1 polymer ?
#
loop_
_entity_poly.entity_id
_entity_poly.type
_entity_poly.pdbx_seq_one_letter_code
_entity_poly.pdbx_strand_id
1 'polypeptide(L)'
;MSRWQTHYRIARVMAAARASTLPPGRSPIDAQEYFARHLYAPHGWDFKLNLYPLPDRPDAAQPWTRTFGEQPELRSKAAYVRLCREGGRFRFLGALRRKYQPRVLLCLGERYQRDYLRAFGFWGILPQEAILQPADRPWRLQVYQHEGTALVLTPSFGGANGLSSDVLLDALGTMLSQWMRAEDFPACRGVTLDAAAASGTTALDRLVVRTASHGHSAARALPLAVA
;
A
#
# COMPACT_ATOMS: atom_id res chain seq x y z
N MET A 1 -1.85 -4.20 -20.59
CA MET A 1 -1.08 -5.05 -19.66
C MET A 1 -0.21 -4.29 -18.63
N SER A 2 -0.02 -2.96 -18.73
CA SER A 2 0.88 -2.19 -17.82
C SER A 2 0.36 -1.99 -16.38
N ARG A 3 -0.96 -1.95 -16.17
CA ARG A 3 -1.59 -1.59 -14.89
C ARG A 3 -1.22 -2.52 -13.73
N TRP A 4 -0.90 -3.78 -14.00
CA TRP A 4 -0.61 -4.79 -12.98
C TRP A 4 0.87 -5.03 -12.76
N GLN A 5 1.76 -4.52 -13.62
CA GLN A 5 3.20 -4.79 -13.55
C GLN A 5 3.82 -4.31 -12.24
N THR A 6 3.48 -3.11 -11.77
CA THR A 6 3.98 -2.61 -10.48
C THR A 6 3.53 -3.51 -9.33
N HIS A 7 2.30 -4.02 -9.39
CA HIS A 7 1.76 -4.88 -8.34
C HIS A 7 2.42 -6.27 -8.34
N TYR A 8 2.66 -6.84 -9.52
CA TYR A 8 3.44 -8.07 -9.64
C TYR A 8 4.87 -7.89 -9.11
N ARG A 9 5.53 -6.76 -9.40
CA ARG A 9 6.85 -6.45 -8.83
C ARG A 9 6.83 -6.33 -7.31
N ILE A 10 5.76 -5.75 -6.73
CA ILE A 10 5.58 -5.74 -5.26
C ILE A 10 5.43 -7.17 -4.74
N ALA A 11 4.61 -8.00 -5.38
CA ALA A 11 4.44 -9.40 -4.99
C ALA A 11 5.76 -10.17 -5.03
N ARG A 12 6.62 -9.92 -6.03
CA ARG A 12 7.95 -10.51 -6.12
C ARG A 12 8.84 -10.12 -4.94
N VAL A 13 8.91 -8.82 -4.62
CA VAL A 13 9.66 -8.32 -3.45
C VAL A 13 9.15 -8.98 -2.17
N MET A 14 7.83 -9.09 -2.00
CA MET A 14 7.24 -9.69 -0.81
C MET A 14 7.44 -11.21 -0.74
N ALA A 15 7.41 -11.91 -1.87
CA ALA A 15 7.71 -13.34 -1.94
C ALA A 15 9.15 -13.64 -1.50
N ALA A 16 10.12 -12.85 -2.01
CA ALA A 16 11.52 -12.94 -1.60
C ALA A 16 11.71 -12.59 -0.12
N ALA A 17 11.11 -11.49 0.36
CA ALA A 17 11.17 -11.11 1.77
C ALA A 17 10.64 -12.21 2.69
N ARG A 18 9.50 -12.82 2.33
CA ARG A 18 8.92 -13.94 3.05
C ARG A 18 9.85 -15.15 3.07
N ALA A 19 10.41 -15.53 1.91
CA ALA A 19 11.32 -16.67 1.79
C ALA A 19 12.57 -16.48 2.68
N SER A 20 13.11 -15.26 2.75
CA SER A 20 14.27 -14.94 3.60
C SER A 20 13.94 -14.83 5.09
N THR A 21 12.69 -14.52 5.45
CA THR A 21 12.27 -14.36 6.85
C THR A 21 11.92 -15.69 7.52
N LEU A 22 11.39 -16.65 6.75
CA LEU A 22 10.91 -17.92 7.29
C LEU A 22 12.04 -18.93 7.50
N PRO A 23 11.93 -19.82 8.51
CA PRO A 23 12.90 -20.88 8.71
C PRO A 23 13.05 -21.81 7.48
N PRO A 24 14.25 -22.40 7.27
CA PRO A 24 14.46 -23.41 6.24
C PRO A 24 13.46 -24.57 6.35
N GLY A 25 13.05 -25.13 5.22
CA GLY A 25 12.15 -26.30 5.16
C GLY A 25 10.67 -25.98 4.88
N ARG A 26 10.30 -24.71 4.74
CA ARG A 26 9.01 -24.34 4.14
C ARG A 26 9.15 -24.21 2.62
N SER A 27 8.13 -24.65 1.89
CA SER A 27 8.07 -24.43 0.44
C SER A 27 8.11 -22.93 0.15
N PRO A 28 9.04 -22.46 -0.70
CA PRO A 28 9.04 -21.08 -1.15
C PRO A 28 7.75 -20.82 -1.93
N ILE A 29 7.16 -19.65 -1.71
CA ILE A 29 6.03 -19.15 -2.50
C ILE A 29 6.63 -18.29 -3.60
N ASP A 30 6.28 -18.55 -4.85
CA ASP A 30 6.75 -17.73 -5.96
C ASP A 30 5.96 -16.40 -6.06
N ALA A 31 6.45 -15.48 -6.90
CA ALA A 31 5.83 -14.16 -7.07
C ALA A 31 4.39 -14.24 -7.61
N GLN A 32 4.07 -15.23 -8.44
CA GLN A 32 2.76 -15.40 -9.05
C GLN A 32 1.75 -15.89 -8.03
N GLU A 33 2.10 -16.87 -7.22
CA GLU A 33 1.29 -17.36 -6.11
C GLU A 33 1.10 -16.25 -5.06
N TYR A 34 2.16 -15.51 -4.70
CA TYR A 34 2.05 -14.38 -3.78
C TYR A 34 1.09 -13.32 -4.32
N PHE A 35 1.22 -12.96 -5.60
CA PHE A 35 0.36 -11.99 -6.25
C PHE A 35 -1.11 -12.42 -6.24
N ALA A 36 -1.38 -13.69 -6.52
CA ALA A 36 -2.74 -14.21 -6.64
C ALA A 36 -3.44 -14.42 -5.29
N ARG A 37 -2.69 -14.79 -4.24
CA ARG A 37 -3.28 -15.30 -2.98
C ARG A 37 -3.00 -14.44 -1.76
N HIS A 38 -1.96 -13.61 -1.79
CA HIS A 38 -1.42 -12.96 -0.59
C HIS A 38 -1.36 -11.44 -0.67
N LEU A 39 -0.99 -10.89 -1.84
CA LEU A 39 -0.86 -9.45 -2.02
C LEU A 39 -2.19 -8.74 -1.74
N TYR A 40 -2.20 -7.87 -0.73
CA TYR A 40 -3.38 -7.13 -0.24
C TYR A 40 -4.58 -8.01 0.15
N ALA A 41 -4.34 -9.26 0.54
CA ALA A 41 -5.42 -10.12 1.03
C ALA A 41 -6.13 -9.48 2.24
N PRO A 42 -7.43 -9.77 2.46
CA PRO A 42 -8.09 -9.44 3.72
C PRO A 42 -7.31 -10.05 4.89
N HIS A 43 -7.03 -9.25 5.92
CA HIS A 43 -6.13 -9.64 7.03
C HIS A 43 -4.71 -10.01 6.59
N GLY A 44 -4.30 -9.54 5.40
CA GLY A 44 -2.94 -9.61 4.89
C GLY A 44 -1.99 -8.66 5.61
N TRP A 45 -0.73 -8.75 5.21
CA TRP A 45 0.43 -8.20 5.92
C TRP A 45 0.94 -6.92 5.26
N ASP A 46 0.48 -6.70 4.04
CA ASP A 46 0.86 -5.63 3.16
C ASP A 46 -0.38 -4.88 2.68
N PHE A 47 -0.22 -3.58 2.52
CA PHE A 47 -1.18 -2.73 1.83
C PHE A 47 -0.44 -1.62 1.11
N LYS A 48 -1.01 -1.12 0.03
CA LYS A 48 -0.44 -0.03 -0.76
C LYS A 48 -1.25 1.24 -0.59
N LEU A 49 -0.56 2.34 -0.32
CA LEU A 49 -1.12 3.68 -0.33
C LEU A 49 -0.35 4.56 -1.31
N ASN A 50 -1.06 5.49 -1.95
CA ASN A 50 -0.41 6.56 -2.71
C ASN A 50 -0.10 7.73 -1.79
N LEU A 51 1.11 8.29 -1.86
CA LEU A 51 1.44 9.51 -1.10
C LEU A 51 0.45 10.65 -1.41
N TYR A 52 0.17 10.83 -2.70
CA TYR A 52 -0.86 11.71 -3.25
C TYR A 52 -2.00 10.86 -3.83
N PRO A 53 -3.25 11.00 -3.34
CA PRO A 53 -4.39 10.20 -3.80
C PRO A 53 -4.67 10.29 -5.31
N LEU A 54 -4.61 11.51 -5.86
CA LEU A 54 -4.79 11.77 -7.29
C LEU A 54 -3.50 11.49 -8.07
N PRO A 55 -3.61 10.91 -9.28
CA PRO A 55 -2.46 10.65 -10.14
C PRO A 55 -1.77 11.94 -10.57
N ASP A 56 -0.44 11.87 -10.69
CA ASP A 56 0.39 13.01 -11.08
C ASP A 56 0.13 13.49 -12.52
N ARG A 57 -0.40 12.57 -13.35
CA ARG A 57 -0.90 12.74 -14.72
C ARG A 57 -2.21 11.94 -14.84
N PRO A 58 -3.38 12.57 -14.71
CA PRO A 58 -4.67 11.87 -14.79
C PRO A 58 -4.93 11.26 -16.18
N ASP A 59 -4.40 11.90 -17.22
CA ASP A 59 -4.35 11.42 -18.60
C ASP A 59 -3.10 12.00 -19.27
N ALA A 60 -2.49 11.28 -20.21
CA ALA A 60 -1.42 11.84 -21.06
C ALA A 60 -1.97 12.91 -22.02
N ALA A 61 -3.27 12.82 -22.36
CA ALA A 61 -3.94 13.72 -23.29
C ALA A 61 -4.59 14.94 -22.64
N GLN A 62 -4.83 14.93 -21.31
CA GLN A 62 -5.51 16.04 -20.62
C GLN A 62 -4.64 16.69 -19.53
N PRO A 63 -4.41 18.02 -19.61
CA PRO A 63 -3.71 18.75 -18.56
C PRO A 63 -4.55 18.84 -17.29
N TRP A 64 -3.88 18.92 -16.14
CA TRP A 64 -4.49 18.99 -14.80
C TRP A 64 -5.68 19.95 -14.71
N THR A 65 -5.52 21.16 -15.26
CA THR A 65 -6.54 22.22 -15.24
C THR A 65 -7.82 21.82 -15.96
N ARG A 66 -7.72 21.02 -17.03
CA ARG A 66 -8.90 20.51 -17.75
C ARG A 66 -9.62 19.42 -16.97
N THR A 67 -8.88 18.58 -16.23
CA THR A 67 -9.46 17.47 -15.47
C THR A 67 -10.05 17.91 -14.13
N PHE A 68 -9.43 18.89 -13.46
CA PHE A 68 -9.77 19.24 -12.07
C PHE A 68 -10.03 20.74 -11.83
N GLY A 69 -9.92 21.59 -12.86
CA GLY A 69 -9.95 23.04 -12.70
C GLY A 69 -11.27 23.62 -12.18
N GLU A 70 -12.37 22.89 -12.32
CA GLU A 70 -13.68 23.29 -11.79
C GLU A 70 -13.76 23.16 -10.26
N GLN A 71 -12.88 22.38 -9.64
CA GLN A 71 -12.82 22.24 -8.18
C GLN A 71 -11.90 23.31 -7.58
N PRO A 72 -12.41 24.20 -6.70
CA PRO A 72 -11.62 25.29 -6.13
C PRO A 72 -10.30 24.86 -5.49
N GLU A 73 -10.31 23.71 -4.81
CA GLU A 73 -9.18 23.13 -4.09
C GLU A 73 -8.13 22.51 -5.03
N LEU A 74 -8.53 22.16 -6.26
CA LEU A 74 -7.69 21.51 -7.27
C LEU A 74 -7.37 22.42 -8.46
N ARG A 75 -7.65 23.73 -8.37
CA ARG A 75 -7.38 24.71 -9.46
C ARG A 75 -5.97 24.62 -10.04
N SER A 76 -4.98 24.26 -9.21
CA SER A 76 -3.64 23.92 -9.68
C SER A 76 -3.09 22.70 -8.97
N LYS A 77 -2.17 22.00 -9.64
CA LYS A 77 -1.43 20.88 -9.06
C LYS A 77 -0.66 21.28 -7.80
N ALA A 78 -0.11 22.49 -7.78
CA ALA A 78 0.58 23.04 -6.61
C ALA A 78 -0.37 23.24 -5.42
N ALA A 79 -1.58 23.76 -5.67
CA ALA A 79 -2.61 23.91 -4.64
C ALA A 79 -3.02 22.55 -4.05
N TYR A 80 -3.22 21.54 -4.89
CA TYR A 80 -3.51 20.17 -4.45
C TYR A 80 -2.38 19.55 -3.62
N VAL A 81 -1.12 19.70 -4.06
CA VAL A 81 0.04 19.20 -3.30
C VAL A 81 0.11 19.88 -1.92
N ARG A 82 -0.12 21.20 -1.86
CA ARG A 82 -0.19 21.94 -0.59
C ARG A 82 -1.32 21.42 0.30
N LEU A 83 -2.52 21.22 -0.25
CA LEU A 83 -3.65 20.64 0.47
C LEU A 83 -3.32 19.27 1.07
N CYS A 84 -2.59 18.41 0.34
CA CYS A 84 -2.18 17.11 0.87
C CYS A 84 -1.17 17.23 2.02
N ARG A 85 -0.20 18.15 1.88
CA ARG A 85 0.88 18.39 2.86
C ARG A 85 0.39 19.03 4.15
N GLU A 86 -0.51 19.99 4.03
CA GLU A 86 -0.97 20.85 5.13
C GLU A 86 -2.35 20.46 5.67
N GLY A 87 -3.16 19.80 4.85
CA GLY A 87 -4.49 19.33 5.23
C GLY A 87 -4.47 17.95 5.90
N GLY A 88 -5.39 17.08 5.48
CA GLY A 88 -5.64 15.80 6.13
C GLY A 88 -4.75 14.64 5.70
N ARG A 89 -4.18 14.66 4.48
CA ARG A 89 -3.55 13.46 3.89
C ARG A 89 -2.29 13.02 4.63
N PHE A 90 -1.35 13.94 4.86
CA PHE A 90 -0.09 13.58 5.54
C PHE A 90 -0.35 13.22 7.01
N ARG A 91 -1.26 13.94 7.67
CA ARG A 91 -1.71 13.61 9.03
C ARG A 91 -2.33 12.20 9.10
N PHE A 92 -3.15 11.84 8.12
CA PHE A 92 -3.75 10.51 7.99
C PHE A 92 -2.69 9.41 7.84
N LEU A 93 -1.69 9.61 6.97
CA LEU A 93 -0.59 8.65 6.78
C LEU A 93 0.22 8.45 8.07
N GLY A 94 0.54 9.54 8.77
CA GLY A 94 1.22 9.47 10.06
C GLY A 94 0.38 8.76 11.14
N ALA A 95 -0.93 8.99 11.16
CA ALA A 95 -1.85 8.29 12.06
C ALA A 95 -1.92 6.78 11.75
N LEU A 96 -1.93 6.39 10.48
CA LEU A 96 -1.89 4.99 10.09
C LEU A 96 -0.59 4.31 10.54
N ARG A 97 0.57 4.94 10.32
CA ARG A 97 1.85 4.38 10.81
C ARG A 97 1.81 4.19 12.33
N ARG A 98 1.34 5.17 13.09
CA ARG A 98 1.25 5.05 14.56
C ARG A 98 0.27 3.95 15.00
N LYS A 99 -0.85 3.81 14.30
CA LYS A 99 -1.88 2.81 14.62
C LYS A 99 -1.41 1.38 14.34
N TYR A 100 -0.81 1.16 13.17
CA TYR A 100 -0.47 -0.18 12.70
C TYR A 100 0.99 -0.58 12.96
N GLN A 101 1.86 0.38 13.27
CA GLN A 101 3.28 0.19 13.55
C GLN A 101 3.95 -0.80 12.58
N PRO A 102 3.87 -0.55 11.26
CA PRO A 102 4.42 -1.49 10.29
C PRO A 102 5.92 -1.66 10.52
N ARG A 103 6.43 -2.88 10.34
CA ARG A 103 7.88 -3.15 10.38
C ARG A 103 8.62 -2.36 9.31
N VAL A 104 8.04 -2.31 8.10
CA VAL A 104 8.66 -1.72 6.92
C VAL A 104 7.66 -0.81 6.20
N LEU A 105 8.12 0.37 5.80
CA LEU A 105 7.47 1.27 4.86
C LEU A 105 8.33 1.37 3.60
N LEU A 106 7.93 0.69 2.52
CA LEU A 106 8.62 0.77 1.24
C LEU A 106 8.07 1.94 0.42
N CYS A 107 8.88 2.97 0.23
CA CYS A 107 8.50 4.21 -0.44
C CYS A 107 9.12 4.28 -1.84
N LEU A 108 8.27 4.27 -2.87
CA LEU A 108 8.71 4.26 -4.27
C LEU A 108 8.88 5.69 -4.80
N GLY A 109 10.04 5.99 -5.38
CA GLY A 109 10.35 7.26 -6.00
C GLY A 109 11.03 8.25 -5.05
N GLU A 110 12.36 8.22 -5.05
CA GLU A 110 13.25 9.05 -4.23
C GLU A 110 12.97 10.56 -4.31
N ARG A 111 12.44 11.06 -5.44
CA ARG A 111 12.09 12.49 -5.60
C ARG A 111 11.09 13.00 -4.56
N TYR A 112 10.31 12.12 -3.95
CA TYR A 112 9.33 12.47 -2.91
C TYR A 112 9.86 12.24 -1.49
N GLN A 113 11.16 12.02 -1.31
CA GLN A 113 11.80 11.77 -0.01
C GLN A 113 11.29 12.69 1.11
N ARG A 114 11.40 14.01 0.93
CA ARG A 114 10.97 14.99 1.97
C ARG A 114 9.49 14.83 2.33
N ASP A 115 8.66 14.52 1.35
CA ASP A 115 7.22 14.32 1.56
C ASP A 115 6.95 13.01 2.28
N TYR A 116 7.65 11.92 1.94
CA TYR A 116 7.56 10.66 2.69
C TYR A 116 7.96 10.84 4.15
N LEU A 117 9.09 11.50 4.40
CA LEU A 117 9.57 11.75 5.76
C LEU A 117 8.56 12.59 6.56
N ARG A 118 7.98 13.63 5.95
CA ARG A 118 6.95 14.45 6.60
C ARG A 118 5.66 13.65 6.83
N ALA A 119 5.17 12.93 5.82
CA ALA A 119 3.89 12.23 5.87
C ALA A 119 3.90 11.08 6.89
N PHE A 120 5.02 10.37 7.01
CA PHE A 120 5.14 9.25 7.93
C PHE A 120 5.82 9.61 9.26
N GLY A 121 6.18 10.87 9.49
CA GLY A 121 6.75 11.31 10.78
C GLY A 121 8.19 10.82 11.03
N PHE A 122 9.03 10.87 9.99
CA PHE A 122 10.48 10.66 10.03
C PHE A 122 11.26 11.97 9.81
N TRP A 123 10.63 13.13 9.95
CA TRP A 123 11.31 14.41 9.81
C TRP A 123 12.39 14.57 10.90
N GLY A 124 13.60 14.95 10.49
CA GLY A 124 14.75 15.07 11.40
C GLY A 124 15.46 13.75 11.71
N ILE A 125 14.95 12.60 11.25
CA ILE A 125 15.65 11.32 11.38
C ILE A 125 16.78 11.25 10.36
N LEU A 126 17.97 10.87 10.82
CA LEU A 126 19.14 10.73 9.95
C LEU A 126 19.03 9.48 9.07
N PRO A 127 19.36 9.57 7.77
CA PRO A 127 19.39 8.40 6.90
C PRO A 127 20.57 7.50 7.25
N GLN A 128 20.34 6.20 7.09
CA GLN A 128 21.37 5.17 6.96
C GLN A 128 21.42 4.73 5.49
N GLU A 129 22.61 4.45 4.98
CA GLU A 129 22.77 3.92 3.64
C GLU A 129 22.69 2.38 3.68
N ALA A 130 21.88 1.81 2.79
CA ALA A 130 21.87 0.38 2.51
C ALA A 130 22.30 0.15 1.06
N ILE A 131 23.14 -0.85 0.84
CA ILE A 131 23.65 -1.19 -0.49
C ILE A 131 22.94 -2.44 -0.99
N LEU A 132 22.27 -2.31 -2.13
CA LEU A 132 21.65 -3.39 -2.86
C LEU A 132 22.51 -3.73 -4.09
N GLN A 133 23.29 -4.82 -4.01
CA GLN A 133 24.21 -5.20 -5.08
C GLN A 133 24.09 -6.69 -5.45
N PRO A 134 23.02 -7.08 -6.18
CA PRO A 134 22.88 -8.44 -6.67
C PRO A 134 23.49 -8.66 -8.07
N ALA A 135 24.03 -7.60 -8.67
CA ALA A 135 24.70 -7.58 -9.97
C ALA A 135 25.84 -6.53 -9.96
N ASP A 136 26.49 -6.29 -11.09
CA ASP A 136 27.74 -5.52 -11.18
C ASP A 136 27.66 -4.09 -10.62
N ARG A 137 26.48 -3.45 -10.66
CA ARG A 137 26.29 -2.08 -10.16
C ARG A 137 25.55 -2.06 -8.81
N PRO A 138 26.15 -1.49 -7.74
CA PRO A 138 25.47 -1.30 -6.47
C PRO A 138 24.41 -0.19 -6.56
N TRP A 139 23.27 -0.42 -5.93
CA TRP A 139 22.21 0.57 -5.72
C TRP A 139 22.25 1.03 -4.26
N ARG A 140 22.38 2.33 -4.05
CA ARG A 140 22.36 2.94 -2.72
C ARG A 140 20.94 3.35 -2.38
N LEU A 141 20.42 2.82 -1.29
CA LEU A 141 19.09 3.10 -0.77
C LEU A 141 19.22 3.87 0.54
N GLN A 142 18.30 4.80 0.78
CA GLN A 142 18.22 5.49 2.07
C GLN A 142 17.20 4.80 2.96
N VAL A 143 17.63 4.48 4.18
CA VAL A 143 16.83 3.84 5.21
C VAL A 143 16.72 4.76 6.42
N TYR A 144 15.53 4.88 6.97
CA TYR A 144 15.27 5.62 8.20
C TYR A 144 14.61 4.69 9.20
N GLN A 145 15.05 4.73 10.46
CA GLN A 145 14.49 3.90 11.51
C GLN A 145 13.93 4.78 12.62
N HIS A 146 12.67 4.56 12.97
CA HIS A 146 11.99 5.33 14.02
C HIS A 146 10.82 4.53 14.60
N GLU A 147 10.77 4.42 15.93
CA GLU A 147 9.70 3.73 16.69
C GLU A 147 9.38 2.31 16.16
N GLY A 148 10.41 1.53 15.85
CA GLY A 148 10.25 0.14 15.38
C GLY A 148 9.80 -0.01 13.91
N THR A 149 9.66 1.09 13.16
CA THR A 149 9.41 1.08 11.71
C THR A 149 10.67 1.48 10.94
N ALA A 150 11.03 0.69 9.94
CA ALA A 150 12.01 1.05 8.93
C ALA A 150 11.34 1.64 7.69
N LEU A 151 11.64 2.88 7.33
CA LEU A 151 11.25 3.50 6.05
C LEU A 151 12.39 3.34 5.06
N VAL A 152 12.13 2.67 3.95
CA VAL A 152 13.10 2.42 2.87
C VAL A 152 12.70 3.21 1.64
N LEU A 153 13.56 4.12 1.19
CA LEU A 153 13.41 4.85 -0.06
C LEU A 153 14.06 4.07 -1.19
N THR A 154 13.26 3.75 -2.21
CA THR A 154 13.73 3.05 -3.41
C THR A 154 13.38 3.86 -4.65
N PRO A 155 14.16 3.72 -5.74
CA PRO A 155 13.71 4.09 -7.07
C PRO A 155 12.34 3.48 -7.38
N SER A 156 11.63 4.09 -8.34
CA SER A 156 10.37 3.54 -8.85
C SER A 156 10.56 2.12 -9.41
N PHE A 157 9.51 1.32 -9.37
CA PHE A 157 9.50 0.03 -10.03
C PHE A 157 9.27 0.20 -11.54
N GLY A 158 10.31 -0.06 -12.33
CA GLY A 158 10.34 0.16 -13.77
C GLY A 158 10.72 1.58 -14.21
N GLY A 159 10.86 1.75 -15.53
CA GLY A 159 11.46 2.95 -16.14
C GLY A 159 12.99 2.81 -16.26
N ALA A 160 13.62 3.70 -17.04
CA ALA A 160 15.05 3.64 -17.36
C ALA A 160 15.97 3.63 -16.13
N ASN A 161 15.55 4.31 -15.05
CA ASN A 161 16.31 4.44 -13.80
C ASN A 161 15.63 3.70 -12.62
N GLY A 162 14.68 2.81 -12.89
CA GLY A 162 13.92 2.11 -11.86
C GLY A 162 14.40 0.68 -11.62
N LEU A 163 13.97 0.10 -10.50
CA LEU A 163 14.18 -1.33 -10.24
C LEU A 163 13.25 -2.13 -11.17
N SER A 164 13.84 -2.79 -12.16
CA SER A 164 13.12 -3.44 -13.24
C SER A 164 13.44 -4.92 -13.43
N SER A 165 14.61 -5.38 -12.97
CA SER A 165 14.99 -6.79 -13.06
C SER A 165 14.51 -7.59 -11.86
N ASP A 166 14.17 -8.85 -12.13
CA ASP A 166 13.75 -9.84 -11.17
C ASP A 166 14.78 -10.04 -10.04
N VAL A 167 16.06 -10.13 -10.41
CA VAL A 167 17.18 -10.26 -9.47
C VAL A 167 17.29 -9.07 -8.50
N LEU A 168 17.05 -7.84 -8.98
CA LEU A 168 17.05 -6.65 -8.11
C LEU A 168 15.86 -6.64 -7.15
N LEU A 169 14.69 -7.08 -7.63
CA LEU A 169 13.48 -7.16 -6.80
C LEU A 169 13.61 -8.24 -5.72
N ASP A 170 14.20 -9.38 -6.05
CA ASP A 170 14.45 -10.46 -5.09
C ASP A 170 15.45 -10.00 -4.02
N ALA A 171 16.54 -9.37 -4.44
CA ALA A 171 17.53 -8.82 -3.51
C ALA A 171 16.93 -7.73 -2.61
N LEU A 172 16.03 -6.89 -3.13
CA LEU A 172 15.31 -5.91 -2.32
C LEU A 172 14.46 -6.62 -1.28
N GLY A 173 13.73 -7.67 -1.67
CA GLY A 173 12.96 -8.49 -0.73
C GLY A 173 13.83 -9.09 0.37
N THR A 174 14.94 -9.73 0.00
CA THR A 174 15.93 -10.26 0.96
C THR A 174 16.43 -9.19 1.91
N MET A 175 16.77 -8.00 1.42
CA MET A 175 17.20 -6.89 2.28
C MET A 175 16.09 -6.46 3.26
N LEU A 176 14.83 -6.38 2.80
CA LEU A 176 13.72 -5.99 3.66
C LEU A 176 13.44 -7.00 4.78
N SER A 177 13.79 -8.28 4.57
CA SER A 177 13.57 -9.35 5.55
C SER A 177 14.27 -9.11 6.89
N GLN A 178 15.34 -8.31 6.94
CA GLN A 178 16.07 -8.01 8.18
C GLN A 178 15.23 -7.27 9.24
N TRP A 179 14.14 -6.60 8.82
CA TRP A 179 13.21 -5.94 9.73
C TRP A 179 11.93 -6.75 9.99
N MET A 180 11.79 -7.91 9.34
CA MET A 180 10.63 -8.77 9.42
C MET A 180 10.92 -9.96 10.34
N ARG A 181 9.85 -10.62 10.79
CA ARG A 181 9.89 -11.79 11.66
C ARG A 181 9.02 -12.89 11.10
N ALA A 182 9.31 -14.14 11.46
CA ALA A 182 8.50 -15.27 11.00
C ALA A 182 7.03 -15.16 11.43
N GLU A 183 6.75 -14.51 12.56
CA GLU A 183 5.39 -14.19 13.05
C GLU A 183 4.66 -13.18 12.15
N ASP A 184 5.39 -12.40 11.35
CA ASP A 184 4.84 -11.51 10.31
C ASP A 184 4.40 -12.30 9.05
N PHE A 185 4.52 -13.63 9.07
CA PHE A 185 4.09 -14.52 7.98
C PHE A 185 3.49 -15.82 8.56
N PRO A 186 2.37 -15.76 9.30
CA PRO A 186 1.72 -16.95 9.78
C PRO A 186 1.36 -17.83 8.60
N ALA A 187 1.29 -19.13 8.89
CA ALA A 187 0.77 -20.09 7.93
C ALA A 187 -0.52 -19.51 7.38
N CYS A 188 -0.53 -19.23 6.08
CA CYS A 188 -1.73 -18.82 5.41
C CYS A 188 -2.71 -19.95 5.67
N ARG A 189 -3.62 -19.76 6.62
CA ARG A 189 -4.77 -20.63 6.74
C ARG A 189 -5.38 -20.51 5.38
N GLY A 190 -5.28 -21.57 4.59
CA GLY A 190 -6.00 -21.64 3.35
C GLY A 190 -7.39 -21.13 3.71
N VAL A 191 -7.82 -20.07 3.03
CA VAL A 191 -9.22 -20.10 2.64
C VAL A 191 -9.28 -21.41 1.85
N THR A 192 -9.66 -22.49 2.53
CA THR A 192 -10.49 -23.50 1.92
C THR A 192 -11.61 -22.65 1.33
N LEU A 193 -11.44 -22.27 0.07
CA LEU A 193 -12.60 -22.13 -0.78
C LEU A 193 -13.19 -23.52 -0.65
N ASP A 194 -14.19 -23.63 0.23
CA ASP A 194 -14.90 -24.87 0.42
C ASP A 194 -15.17 -25.39 -0.97
N ALA A 195 -14.75 -26.63 -1.19
CA ALA A 195 -15.11 -27.43 -2.35
C ALA A 195 -16.62 -27.78 -2.30
N ALA A 196 -17.45 -26.78 -2.01
CA ALA A 196 -18.90 -26.78 -1.99
C ALA A 196 -19.48 -25.86 -3.10
N ALA A 197 -18.65 -25.41 -4.04
CA ALA A 197 -19.10 -24.77 -5.28
C ALA A 197 -19.01 -25.70 -6.51
N ALA A 198 -18.85 -27.01 -6.29
CA ALA A 198 -19.12 -28.04 -7.30
C ALA A 198 -20.61 -28.39 -7.30
N SER A 199 -21.46 -27.40 -7.55
CA SER A 199 -22.84 -27.56 -8.02
C SER A 199 -23.27 -26.22 -8.59
N GLY A 200 -23.61 -26.23 -9.87
CA GLY A 200 -23.68 -25.05 -10.73
C GLY A 200 -24.55 -23.92 -10.19
N THR A 201 -24.11 -22.68 -10.45
CA THR A 201 -24.86 -21.64 -11.18
C THR A 201 -24.01 -20.36 -11.15
N THR A 202 -23.84 -19.77 -12.33
CA THR A 202 -23.10 -18.53 -12.63
C THR A 202 -23.28 -17.41 -11.60
N ALA A 203 -22.21 -17.06 -10.89
CA ALA A 203 -22.12 -15.88 -10.04
C ALA A 203 -21.71 -14.65 -10.88
N LEU A 204 -22.67 -14.10 -11.61
CA LEU A 204 -22.57 -12.74 -12.19
C LEU A 204 -23.76 -11.86 -11.82
N ASP A 205 -24.61 -12.29 -10.88
CA ASP A 205 -25.79 -11.53 -10.52
C ASP A 205 -26.12 -11.74 -9.04
N ARG A 206 -25.70 -10.78 -8.19
CA ARG A 206 -26.23 -10.49 -6.83
C ARG A 206 -25.39 -9.41 -6.14
N LEU A 207 -25.39 -8.22 -6.72
CA LEU A 207 -25.27 -6.99 -5.93
C LEU A 207 -26.66 -6.35 -5.84
N VAL A 208 -27.58 -6.99 -5.12
CA VAL A 208 -28.83 -6.34 -4.70
C VAL A 208 -28.60 -5.78 -3.31
N VAL A 209 -28.42 -4.47 -3.26
CA VAL A 209 -28.49 -3.65 -2.06
C VAL A 209 -29.87 -3.90 -1.42
N ARG A 210 -29.90 -4.62 -0.29
CA ARG A 210 -31.08 -4.63 0.60
C ARG A 210 -31.03 -3.37 1.45
N THR A 211 -31.73 -2.33 1.00
CA THR A 211 -32.22 -1.27 1.89
C THR A 211 -33.28 -1.86 2.80
N ALA A 212 -33.04 -1.83 4.11
CA ALA A 212 -34.09 -2.08 5.09
C ALA A 212 -34.91 -0.79 5.25
N SER A 213 -36.05 -0.73 4.57
CA SER A 213 -37.23 0.02 5.00
C SER A 213 -38.15 -0.92 5.76
N HIS A 214 -38.81 -0.43 6.80
CA HIS A 214 -40.08 -0.79 7.46
C HIS A 214 -39.99 -0.08 8.81
N GLY A 215 -40.86 0.84 9.24
CA GLY A 215 -42.27 1.04 8.92
C GLY A 215 -42.98 1.25 10.26
N HIS A 216 -43.57 2.43 10.40
CA HIS A 216 -44.46 2.94 11.45
C HIS A 216 -45.22 1.92 12.34
N SER A 217 -45.31 2.24 13.64
CA SER A 217 -46.59 2.20 14.37
C SER A 217 -46.59 3.22 15.52
N ALA A 218 -47.76 3.79 15.79
CA ALA A 218 -47.99 5.07 16.44
C ALA A 218 -48.34 4.99 17.95
N ALA A 219 -48.30 6.18 18.56
CA ALA A 219 -49.09 6.67 19.70
C ALA A 219 -48.65 6.35 21.14
N ARG A 220 -48.10 7.36 21.83
CA ARG A 220 -48.76 7.97 23.00
C ARG A 220 -48.17 9.35 23.35
N ALA A 221 -49.01 10.21 23.89
CA ALA A 221 -48.90 11.66 23.96
C ALA A 221 -48.28 12.21 25.26
N LEU A 222 -47.60 13.37 25.11
CA LEU A 222 -47.52 14.58 25.99
C LEU A 222 -47.02 14.46 27.46
N PRO A 223 -46.59 15.58 28.11
CA PRO A 223 -46.52 16.96 27.65
C PRO A 223 -45.16 17.69 27.84
N LEU A 224 -45.12 18.88 27.22
CA LEU A 224 -44.29 20.05 27.54
C LEU A 224 -44.08 20.27 29.05
N ALA A 225 -42.87 20.71 29.41
CA ALA A 225 -42.69 21.71 30.46
C ALA A 225 -41.56 22.67 30.05
N VAL A 226 -41.89 23.95 30.18
CA VAL A 226 -41.08 25.15 29.99
C VAL A 226 -40.19 25.35 31.21
N ALA A 227 -38.92 25.71 31.00
CA ALA A 227 -38.15 26.74 31.71
C ALA A 227 -36.81 26.94 30.99
#